data_AF-A0A0M4SCW4-F1
#
_entry.id   AF-A0A0M4SCW4-F1
#
_cell.length_a   1.000
_cell.length_b   1.000
_cell.length_c   1.000
_cell.angle_alpha   90.00
_cell.angle_beta   90.00
_cell.angle_gamma   90.00
#
_symmetry.space_group_name_H-M   'P 1'
#
loop_
_entity.id
_entity.type
_entity.pdbx_description
1 polymer ?
#
loop_
_entity_poly.entity_id
_entity_poly.type
_entity_poly.pdbx_seq_one_letter_code
_entity_poly.pdbx_strand_id
1 'polypeptide(L)'
;MDSLISDLLKIILGAVLTMCAQWVYANLNTKKEKNKLRRQKLEEAFIIVGDILGGIHCKVALLINPNLNIENPKFEIVKLHSLISFYAPELEEDYKDFMSTYQEFDPLILNKFRTLDSGDKRIEATTEELVQMIFSLSSKGNIIKEKLAKIAQTLQ
;
A
#
# COMPACT_ATOMS: atom_id res chain seq x y z
N MET A 1 -21.83 1.84 63.86
CA MET A 1 -22.09 2.71 62.69
C MET A 1 -20.86 2.76 61.80
N ASP A 2 -19.66 2.85 62.37
CA ASP A 2 -18.38 2.94 61.63
C ASP A 2 -18.00 1.68 60.82
N SER A 3 -18.35 0.47 61.28
CA SER A 3 -18.07 -0.77 60.54
C SER A 3 -18.88 -0.89 59.24
N LEU A 4 -20.15 -0.50 59.29
CA LEU A 4 -21.07 -0.51 58.15
C LEU A 4 -20.66 0.47 57.05
N ILE A 5 -20.16 1.66 57.45
CA ILE A 5 -19.63 2.66 56.52
C ILE A 5 -18.33 2.16 55.88
N SER A 6 -17.43 1.55 56.66
CA SER A 6 -16.18 0.96 56.16
C SER A 6 -16.42 -0.15 55.13
N ASP A 7 -17.36 -1.06 55.42
CA ASP A 7 -17.69 -2.16 54.50
C ASP A 7 -18.39 -1.67 53.24
N LEU A 8 -19.26 -0.67 53.34
CA LEU A 8 -19.88 -0.02 52.17
C LEU A 8 -18.82 0.63 51.26
N LEU A 9 -17.85 1.35 51.84
CA LEU A 9 -16.76 1.98 51.09
C LEU A 9 -15.89 0.95 50.37
N LYS A 10 -15.61 -0.21 50.97
CA LYS A 10 -14.86 -1.30 50.33
C LYS A 10 -15.61 -1.89 49.14
N ILE A 11 -16.93 -2.06 49.25
CA ILE A 11 -17.77 -2.56 48.15
C ILE A 11 -17.75 -1.57 46.97
N ILE A 12 -17.93 -0.28 47.25
CA ILE A 12 -17.88 0.78 46.23
C ILE A 12 -16.50 0.81 45.58
N LEU A 13 -15.42 0.77 46.36
CA LEU A 13 -14.05 0.77 45.84
C LEU A 13 -13.78 -0.46 44.96
N GLY A 14 -14.22 -1.65 45.38
CA GLY A 14 -14.08 -2.89 44.61
C GLY A 14 -14.83 -2.85 43.28
N ALA A 15 -16.06 -2.29 43.27
CA ALA A 15 -16.84 -2.11 42.07
C ALA A 15 -16.19 -1.11 41.10
N VAL A 16 -15.73 0.04 41.60
CA VAL A 16 -15.04 1.06 40.79
C VAL A 16 -13.75 0.50 40.16
N LEU A 17 -12.93 -0.21 40.93
CA LEU A 17 -11.69 -0.80 40.41
C LEU A 17 -11.96 -1.84 39.32
N THR A 18 -13.01 -2.64 39.49
CA THR A 18 -13.39 -3.66 38.51
C THR A 18 -13.87 -3.01 37.21
N MET A 19 -14.69 -1.95 37.28
CA MET A 19 -15.11 -1.19 36.10
C MET A 19 -13.93 -0.54 35.38
N CYS A 20 -12.99 0.07 36.11
CA CYS A 20 -11.78 0.64 35.53
C CYS A 20 -10.93 -0.43 34.82
N ALA A 21 -10.75 -1.60 35.43
CA ALA A 21 -10.02 -2.70 34.82
C ALA A 21 -10.69 -3.22 33.53
N GLN A 22 -12.02 -3.37 33.55
CA GLN A 22 -12.80 -3.76 32.37
C GLN A 22 -12.71 -2.72 31.25
N TRP A 23 -12.76 -1.43 31.58
CA TRP A 23 -12.63 -0.35 30.60
C TRP A 23 -11.24 -0.32 29.96
N VAL A 24 -10.18 -0.41 30.76
CA VAL A 24 -8.79 -0.49 30.26
C VAL A 24 -8.62 -1.71 29.37
N TYR A 25 -9.12 -2.88 29.80
CA TYR A 25 -9.05 -4.11 29.02
C TYR A 25 -9.78 -3.98 27.67
N ALA A 26 -11.00 -3.44 27.66
CA ALA A 26 -11.78 -3.23 26.44
C ALA A 26 -11.07 -2.25 25.48
N ASN A 27 -10.50 -1.16 26.01
CA ASN A 27 -9.77 -0.18 25.21
C ASN A 27 -8.50 -0.77 24.59
N LEU A 28 -7.72 -1.54 25.36
CA LEU A 28 -6.53 -2.25 24.87
C LEU A 28 -6.90 -3.27 23.78
N ASN A 29 -7.96 -4.05 23.98
CA ASN A 29 -8.40 -5.03 23.01
C ASN A 29 -8.90 -4.36 21.71
N THR A 30 -9.63 -3.26 21.84
CA THR A 30 -10.08 -2.46 20.68
C THR A 30 -8.90 -1.89 19.89
N LYS A 31 -7.87 -1.38 20.59
CA LYS A 31 -6.64 -0.89 19.95
C LYS A 31 -5.91 -2.01 19.21
N LYS A 32 -5.81 -3.19 19.83
CA LYS A 32 -5.17 -4.37 19.21
C LYS A 32 -5.87 -4.79 17.92
N GLU A 33 -7.20 -4.89 17.92
CA GLU A 33 -7.96 -5.23 16.72
C GLU A 33 -7.85 -4.17 15.62
N LYS A 34 -7.86 -2.87 15.97
CA LYS A 34 -7.61 -1.79 15.01
C LYS A 34 -6.22 -1.89 14.37
N ASN A 35 -5.19 -2.16 15.17
CA ASN A 35 -3.82 -2.33 14.67
C ASN A 35 -3.70 -3.56 13.76
N LYS A 36 -4.33 -4.67 14.14
CA LYS A 36 -4.38 -5.89 13.32
C LYS A 36 -5.05 -5.65 11.97
N LEU A 37 -6.21 -4.99 11.96
CA LEU A 37 -6.91 -4.62 10.74
C LEU A 37 -6.05 -3.70 9.87
N ARG A 38 -5.48 -2.65 10.46
CA ARG A 38 -4.59 -1.72 9.75
C ARG A 38 -3.42 -2.46 9.13
N ARG A 39 -2.77 -3.36 9.86
CA ARG A 39 -1.66 -4.18 9.36
C ARG A 39 -2.05 -5.02 8.15
N GLN A 40 -3.18 -5.72 8.21
CA GLN A 40 -3.69 -6.50 7.07
C GLN A 40 -3.93 -5.61 5.84
N LYS A 41 -4.45 -4.40 6.02
CA LYS A 41 -4.71 -3.46 4.92
C LYS A 41 -3.41 -2.89 4.32
N LEU A 42 -2.38 -2.71 5.13
CA LEU A 42 -1.04 -2.34 4.65
C LEU A 42 -0.39 -3.49 3.85
N GLU A 43 -0.56 -4.74 4.29
CA GLU A 43 -0.10 -5.93 3.55
C GLU A 43 -0.82 -6.05 2.19
N GLU A 44 -2.14 -5.81 2.14
CA GLU A 44 -2.89 -5.75 0.88
C GLU A 44 -2.33 -4.67 -0.05
N ALA A 45 -2.05 -3.45 0.45
CA ALA A 45 -1.47 -2.38 -0.36
C ALA A 45 -0.07 -2.75 -0.88
N PHE A 46 0.76 -3.38 -0.03
CA PHE A 46 2.10 -3.83 -0.39
C PHE A 46 2.07 -4.83 -1.55
N ILE A 47 1.12 -5.77 -1.52
CA ILE A 47 0.92 -6.76 -2.60
C ILE A 47 0.54 -6.04 -3.90
N ILE A 48 -0.44 -5.15 -3.87
CA ILE A 48 -0.88 -4.44 -5.09
C ILE A 48 0.25 -3.60 -5.70
N VAL A 49 1.06 -2.91 -4.90
CA VAL A 49 2.25 -2.21 -5.42
C VAL A 49 3.24 -3.20 -6.04
N GLY A 50 3.43 -4.37 -5.42
CA GLY A 50 4.22 -5.46 -5.99
C GLY A 50 3.69 -5.95 -7.34
N ASP A 51 2.38 -6.12 -7.46
CA ASP A 51 1.73 -6.55 -8.70
C ASP A 51 1.92 -5.52 -9.81
N ILE A 52 1.81 -4.22 -9.51
CA ILE A 52 2.10 -3.15 -10.48
C ILE A 52 3.54 -3.24 -10.97
N LEU A 53 4.51 -3.37 -10.05
CA LEU A 53 5.92 -3.49 -10.41
C LEU A 53 6.21 -4.74 -11.25
N GLY A 54 5.65 -5.89 -10.89
CA GLY A 54 5.78 -7.12 -11.67
C GLY A 54 5.12 -7.01 -13.03
N GLY A 55 3.94 -6.40 -13.11
CA GLY A 55 3.21 -6.25 -14.36
C GLY A 55 3.82 -5.22 -15.31
N ILE A 56 4.60 -4.25 -14.83
CA ILE A 56 5.43 -3.39 -15.69
C ILE A 56 6.42 -4.26 -16.48
N HIS A 57 7.08 -5.23 -15.84
CA HIS A 57 7.98 -6.15 -16.52
C HIS A 57 7.24 -7.00 -17.56
N CYS A 58 6.03 -7.46 -17.26
CA CYS A 58 5.19 -8.18 -18.23
C CYS A 58 4.82 -7.31 -19.44
N LYS A 59 4.42 -6.05 -19.23
CA LYS A 59 4.12 -5.10 -20.31
C LYS A 59 5.33 -4.86 -21.21
N VAL A 60 6.54 -4.75 -20.63
CA VAL A 60 7.79 -4.61 -21.39
C VAL A 60 8.12 -5.89 -22.15
N ALA A 61 7.93 -7.07 -21.55
CA ALA A 61 8.14 -8.34 -22.24
C ALA A 61 7.22 -8.49 -23.46
N LEU A 62 5.94 -8.11 -23.33
CA LEU A 62 4.97 -8.08 -24.43
C LEU A 62 5.35 -7.07 -25.51
N LEU A 63 6.03 -5.97 -25.16
CA LEU A 63 6.56 -5.03 -26.15
C LEU A 63 7.69 -5.64 -26.98
N ILE A 64 8.58 -6.42 -26.34
CA ILE A 64 9.70 -7.09 -27.02
C ILE A 64 9.20 -8.27 -27.85
N ASN A 65 8.24 -9.03 -27.33
CA ASN A 65 7.65 -10.18 -28.01
C ASN A 65 6.11 -10.19 -27.82
N PRO A 66 5.36 -9.62 -28.78
CA PRO A 66 3.91 -9.55 -28.72
C PRO A 66 3.20 -10.91 -28.76
N ASN A 67 3.88 -11.95 -29.24
CA ASN A 67 3.33 -13.31 -29.36
C ASN A 67 3.45 -14.11 -28.06
N LEU A 68 3.94 -13.50 -26.98
CA LEU A 68 3.93 -14.14 -25.66
C LEU A 68 2.48 -14.34 -25.20
N ASN A 69 2.13 -15.58 -24.86
CA ASN A 69 0.83 -15.93 -24.29
C ASN A 69 0.77 -15.55 -22.80
N ILE A 70 0.92 -14.25 -22.50
CA ILE A 70 0.86 -13.70 -21.16
C ILE A 70 -0.37 -12.80 -21.09
N GLU A 71 -1.21 -13.02 -20.07
CA GLU A 71 -2.37 -12.16 -19.85
C GLU A 71 -1.92 -10.73 -19.53
N ASN A 72 -2.58 -9.74 -20.14
CA ASN A 72 -2.28 -8.34 -19.86
C ASN A 72 -2.63 -8.05 -18.39
N PRO A 73 -1.66 -7.64 -17.56
CA PRO A 73 -1.89 -7.49 -16.13
C PRO A 73 -2.93 -6.40 -15.84
N LYS A 74 -3.91 -6.74 -15.01
CA LYS A 74 -4.91 -5.81 -14.47
C LYS A 74 -4.54 -5.50 -13.02
N PHE A 75 -4.44 -4.22 -12.70
CA PHE A 75 -4.06 -3.77 -11.36
C PHE A 75 -5.24 -3.18 -10.60
N GLU A 76 -5.33 -3.46 -9.30
CA GLU A 76 -6.38 -2.92 -8.43
C GLU A 76 -6.09 -1.46 -7.99
N ILE A 77 -5.83 -0.55 -8.94
CA ILE A 77 -5.41 0.85 -8.67
C ILE A 77 -6.39 1.59 -7.75
N VAL A 78 -7.70 1.44 -7.99
CA VAL A 78 -8.75 2.09 -7.18
C VAL A 78 -8.71 1.61 -5.72
N LYS A 79 -8.44 0.32 -5.53
CA LYS A 79 -8.30 -0.26 -4.20
C LYS A 79 -7.00 0.20 -3.54
N LEU A 80 -5.89 0.25 -4.29
CA LEU A 80 -4.63 0.79 -3.78
C LEU A 80 -4.80 2.24 -3.29
N HIS A 81 -5.47 3.10 -4.08
CA HIS A 81 -5.78 4.46 -3.67
C HIS A 81 -6.54 4.48 -2.34
N SER A 82 -7.61 3.70 -2.24
CA SER A 82 -8.43 3.59 -1.03
C SER A 82 -7.62 3.11 0.18
N LEU A 83 -6.77 2.09 0.00
CA LEU A 83 -5.95 1.54 1.07
C LEU A 83 -4.95 2.56 1.59
N ILE A 84 -4.27 3.30 0.69
CA ILE A 84 -3.34 4.37 1.08
C ILE A 84 -4.09 5.48 1.83
N SER A 85 -5.19 6.01 1.27
CA SER A 85 -5.92 7.12 1.88
C SER A 85 -6.47 6.80 3.28
N PHE A 86 -6.97 5.58 3.51
CA PHE A 86 -7.60 5.23 4.79
C PHE A 86 -6.62 4.66 5.82
N TYR A 87 -5.61 3.91 5.39
CA TYR A 87 -4.75 3.14 6.30
C TYR A 87 -3.29 3.58 6.32
N ALA A 88 -2.86 4.36 5.33
CA ALA A 88 -1.50 4.89 5.23
C ALA A 88 -1.47 6.33 4.68
N PRO A 89 -2.25 7.28 5.23
CA PRO A 89 -2.26 8.66 4.72
C PRO A 89 -0.88 9.32 4.76
N GLU A 90 0.02 8.87 5.64
CA GLU A 90 1.43 9.30 5.67
C GLU A 90 2.22 8.99 4.39
N LEU A 91 1.70 8.13 3.51
CA LEU A 91 2.30 7.72 2.24
C LEU A 91 1.65 8.43 1.03
N GLU A 92 0.71 9.35 1.24
CA GLU A 92 -0.07 9.94 0.15
C GLU A 92 0.80 10.66 -0.89
N GLU A 93 1.85 11.37 -0.45
CA GLU A 93 2.77 12.07 -1.34
C GLU A 93 3.58 11.10 -2.21
N ASP A 94 4.23 10.11 -1.58
CA ASP A 94 4.99 9.07 -2.31
C ASP A 94 4.07 8.31 -3.28
N TYR A 95 2.84 8.00 -2.86
CA TYR A 95 1.84 7.33 -3.69
C TYR A 95 1.45 8.18 -4.91
N LYS A 96 1.18 9.47 -4.74
CA LYS A 96 0.85 10.38 -5.85
C LYS A 96 2.00 10.46 -6.85
N ASP A 97 3.22 10.59 -6.35
CA ASP A 97 4.44 10.64 -7.17
C ASP A 97 4.66 9.34 -7.97
N PHE A 98 4.48 8.18 -7.32
CA PHE A 98 4.49 6.88 -7.98
C PHE A 98 3.40 6.76 -9.05
N MET A 99 2.16 7.14 -8.73
CA MET A 99 1.04 7.05 -9.66
C MET A 99 1.16 8.00 -10.84
N SER A 100 1.71 9.20 -10.65
CA SER A 100 2.02 10.12 -11.76
C SER A 100 2.98 9.47 -12.74
N THR A 101 4.07 8.88 -12.23
CA THR A 101 5.04 8.16 -13.05
C THR A 101 4.39 6.97 -13.77
N TYR A 102 3.46 6.26 -13.12
CA TYR A 102 2.76 5.12 -13.72
C TYR A 102 1.80 5.56 -14.85
N GLN A 103 1.12 6.70 -14.66
CA GLN A 103 0.23 7.26 -15.67
C GLN A 103 1.00 7.76 -16.90
N GLU A 104 2.22 8.25 -16.73
CA GLU A 104 3.10 8.63 -17.84
C GLU A 104 3.68 7.42 -18.59
N PHE A 105 3.82 6.28 -17.91
CA PHE A 105 4.39 5.06 -18.49
C PHE A 105 3.48 4.38 -19.52
N ASP A 106 2.17 4.27 -19.24
CA ASP A 106 1.21 3.62 -20.14
C ASP A 106 1.21 4.20 -21.58
N PRO A 107 1.16 5.53 -21.80
CA PRO A 107 1.22 6.09 -23.16
C PRO A 107 2.60 5.91 -23.82
N LEU A 108 3.70 5.86 -23.07
CA LEU A 108 5.03 5.58 -23.64
C LEU A 108 5.13 4.16 -24.18
N ILE A 109 4.60 3.17 -23.44
CA ILE A 109 4.48 1.78 -23.92
C ILE A 109 3.62 1.75 -25.20
N LEU A 110 2.47 2.42 -25.21
CA LEU A 110 1.56 2.43 -26.36
C LEU A 110 2.20 3.07 -27.61
N ASN A 111 2.92 4.18 -27.43
CA ASN A 111 3.62 4.85 -28.54
C ASN A 111 4.75 3.98 -29.11
N LYS A 112 5.45 3.21 -28.26
CA LYS A 112 6.43 2.21 -28.71
C LYS A 112 5.79 1.10 -29.55
N PHE A 113 4.65 0.55 -29.12
CA PHE A 113 3.91 -0.44 -29.93
C PHE A 113 3.58 0.08 -31.34
N ARG A 114 3.21 1.37 -31.46
CA ARG A 114 2.87 1.98 -32.76
C ARG A 114 4.08 2.28 -33.65
N THR A 115 5.25 2.48 -33.07
CA THR A 115 6.46 2.92 -33.81
C THR A 115 7.41 1.76 -34.15
N LEU A 116 7.28 0.59 -33.50
CA LEU A 116 8.06 -0.61 -33.85
C LEU A 116 7.84 -1.08 -35.30
N ASP A 117 6.71 -0.70 -35.91
CA ASP A 117 6.35 -1.00 -37.31
C ASP A 117 7.05 -0.07 -38.32
N SER A 118 7.69 1.01 -37.85
CA SER A 118 8.31 2.04 -38.69
C SER A 118 9.75 2.28 -38.21
N GLY A 119 10.77 1.70 -38.86
CA GLY A 119 12.19 1.75 -38.45
C GLY A 119 12.85 3.14 -38.40
N ASP A 120 12.33 4.05 -37.57
CA ASP A 120 12.68 5.46 -37.45
C ASP A 120 13.61 5.72 -36.25
N LYS A 121 14.55 6.67 -36.38
CA LYS A 121 15.54 7.03 -35.33
C LYS A 121 14.91 7.57 -34.04
N ARG A 122 13.63 7.98 -34.08
CA ARG A 122 12.80 8.26 -32.89
C ARG A 122 12.68 7.07 -31.93
N ILE A 123 12.93 5.85 -32.41
CA ILE A 123 12.92 4.63 -31.62
C ILE A 123 14.04 4.63 -30.56
N GLU A 124 15.21 5.20 -30.81
CA GLU A 124 16.34 5.12 -29.85
C GLU A 124 16.07 5.98 -28.60
N ALA A 125 15.66 7.25 -28.79
CA ALA A 125 15.30 8.18 -27.71
C ALA A 125 14.13 7.69 -26.85
N THR A 126 13.09 7.09 -27.45
CA THR A 126 11.96 6.51 -26.69
C THR A 126 12.35 5.27 -25.90
N THR A 127 13.48 4.61 -26.19
CA THR A 127 13.95 3.46 -25.41
C THR A 127 14.61 3.92 -24.11
N GLU A 128 15.45 4.95 -24.17
CA GLU A 128 16.09 5.52 -22.97
C GLU A 128 15.06 6.11 -22.01
N GLU A 129 14.09 6.89 -22.51
CA GLU A 129 12.98 7.41 -21.71
C GLU A 129 12.19 6.29 -21.03
N LEU A 130 11.91 5.20 -21.76
CA LEU A 130 11.20 4.04 -21.20
C LEU A 130 12.02 3.37 -20.08
N VAL A 131 13.32 3.16 -20.29
CA VAL A 131 14.21 2.55 -19.28
C VAL A 131 14.30 3.44 -18.03
N GLN A 132 14.45 4.75 -18.20
CA GLN A 132 14.45 5.70 -17.09
C GLN A 132 13.12 5.67 -16.33
N MET A 133 11.99 5.60 -17.04
CA MET A 133 10.68 5.55 -16.41
C MET A 133 10.44 4.24 -15.65
N ILE A 134 10.88 3.09 -16.19
CA ILE A 134 10.83 1.79 -15.49
C ILE A 134 11.68 1.83 -14.22
N PHE A 135 12.89 2.39 -14.30
CA PHE A 135 13.76 2.52 -13.14
C PHE A 135 13.14 3.44 -12.08
N SER A 136 12.57 4.57 -12.50
CA SER A 136 11.85 5.52 -11.65
C SER A 136 10.66 4.85 -10.95
N LEU A 137 9.83 4.13 -11.70
CA LEU A 137 8.70 3.35 -11.17
C LEU A 137 9.15 2.32 -10.14
N SER A 138 10.18 1.56 -10.47
CA SER A 138 10.74 0.53 -9.59
C SER A 138 11.25 1.14 -8.28
N SER A 139 11.97 2.26 -8.38
CA SER A 139 12.49 2.99 -7.23
C SER A 139 11.35 3.51 -6.34
N LYS A 140 10.42 4.29 -6.91
CA LYS A 140 9.29 4.88 -6.18
C LYS A 140 8.36 3.81 -5.57
N GLY A 141 8.04 2.76 -6.33
CA GLY A 141 7.23 1.64 -5.83
C GLY A 141 7.90 0.88 -4.70
N ASN A 142 9.22 0.66 -4.77
CA ASN A 142 9.97 0.03 -3.69
C ASN A 142 10.04 0.89 -2.42
N ILE A 143 10.15 2.22 -2.55
CA ILE A 143 10.07 3.14 -1.41
C ILE A 143 8.72 3.01 -0.70
N ILE A 144 7.61 2.99 -1.45
CA ILE A 144 6.26 2.78 -0.88
C ILE A 144 6.21 1.45 -0.14
N LYS A 145 6.68 0.37 -0.76
CA LYS A 145 6.70 -0.97 -0.16
C LYS A 145 7.51 -1.02 1.14
N GLU A 146 8.68 -0.39 1.17
CA GLU A 146 9.53 -0.32 2.36
C GLU A 146 8.82 0.44 3.50
N LYS A 147 8.23 1.60 3.19
CA LYS A 147 7.48 2.40 4.15
C LYS A 147 6.24 1.68 4.67
N LEU A 148 5.47 1.01 3.81
CA LEU A 148 4.34 0.16 4.22
C LEU A 148 4.79 -0.94 5.20
N ALA A 149 5.89 -1.62 4.90
CA ALA A 149 6.44 -2.65 5.78
C ALA A 149 6.88 -2.09 7.13
N LYS A 150 7.53 -0.92 7.17
CA LYS A 150 7.91 -0.24 8.41
C LYS A 150 6.70 0.11 9.25
N ILE A 151 5.65 0.70 8.66
CA ILE A 151 4.41 1.03 9.39
C ILE A 151 3.79 -0.26 9.94
N ALA A 152 3.70 -1.32 9.14
CA ALA A 152 3.17 -2.61 9.58
C ALA A 152 3.94 -3.22 10.76
N GLN A 153 5.27 -3.08 10.80
CA GLN A 153 6.11 -3.53 11.92
C GLN A 153 5.82 -2.74 13.21
N THR A 154 5.54 -1.44 13.12
CA THR A 154 5.18 -0.63 14.31
C THR A 154 3.81 -0.96 14.91
N LEU A 155 2.99 -1.76 14.21
CA LEU A 155 1.65 -2.17 14.62
C LEU A 155 1.64 -3.56 15.28
N GLN A 156 2.77 -4.26 15.34
CA GLN A 156 2.96 -5.51 16.10
C GLN A 156 3.02 -5.25 17.60
#